data_AF-A0A8T3PA06-F1
#
_entry.id   AF-A0A8T3PA06-F1
#
_cell.length_a   1.000
_cell.length_b   1.000
_cell.length_c   1.000
_cell.angle_alpha   90.00
_cell.angle_beta   90.00
_cell.angle_gamma   90.00
#
_symmetry.space_group_name_H-M   'P 1'
#
loop_
_entity.id
_entity.type
_entity.pdbx_description
1 polymer ?
#
loop_
_entity_poly.entity_id
_entity_poly.type
_entity_poly.pdbx_seq_one_letter_code
_entity_poly.pdbx_strand_id
1 'polypeptide(L)'
;MSSNVAQNYAYTTETEAQRSVALEKALEQFDGLRDKIAAESIPLDQPWTEHQIGDPELMRWWVWICPTDDFQGRLHVAGYAGENRAVYTVCDSCGKTFLR
;
A
#
# COMPACT_ATOMS: atom_id res chain seq x y z
N MET A 1 25.13 -1.66 -7.55
CA MET A 1 23.76 -1.68 -7.02
C MET A 1 23.69 -0.65 -5.92
N SER A 2 23.13 0.53 -6.15
CA SER A 2 22.81 1.44 -5.05
C SER A 2 21.65 0.80 -4.29
N SER A 3 21.93 0.24 -3.11
CA SER A 3 20.84 -0.09 -2.18
C SER A 3 20.24 1.25 -1.76
N ASN A 4 19.16 1.66 -2.39
CA ASN A 4 18.39 2.80 -1.92
C ASN A 4 17.67 2.36 -0.64
N VAL A 5 18.43 2.33 0.46
CA VAL A 5 17.92 2.15 1.82
C VAL A 5 16.84 3.20 2.12
N ALA A 6 16.93 4.39 1.50
CA ALA A 6 15.89 5.42 1.51
C ALA A 6 14.54 4.97 0.91
N GLN A 7 14.50 3.97 0.01
CA GLN A 7 13.27 3.50 -0.63
C GLN A 7 12.46 2.53 0.24
N ASN A 8 13.03 2.00 1.33
CA ASN A 8 12.30 1.19 2.30
C ASN A 8 11.69 2.00 3.44
N TYR A 9 12.17 3.23 3.68
CA TYR A 9 11.55 4.09 4.68
C TYR A 9 10.25 4.70 4.14
N ALA A 10 9.22 4.70 4.99
CA ALA A 10 7.98 5.39 4.70
C ALA A 10 8.24 6.89 4.49
N TYR A 11 7.66 7.44 3.43
CA TYR A 11 7.72 8.86 3.13
C TYR A 11 6.81 9.66 4.06
N THR A 12 5.62 9.12 4.35
CA THR A 12 4.63 9.70 5.26
C THR A 12 3.67 8.62 5.75
N THR A 13 2.63 9.01 6.49
CA THR A 13 1.50 8.16 6.84
C THR A 13 0.18 8.74 6.35
N GLU A 14 -0.79 7.88 6.08
CA GLU A 14 -2.18 8.24 5.75
C GLU A 14 -3.18 7.53 6.67
N THR A 15 -4.40 8.03 6.78
CA THR A 15 -5.49 7.32 7.48
C THR A 15 -6.01 6.15 6.64
N GLU A 16 -6.72 5.23 7.29
CA GLU A 16 -7.54 4.20 6.62
C GLU A 16 -8.40 4.78 5.49
N ALA A 17 -9.15 5.86 5.77
CA ALA A 17 -10.05 6.49 4.80
C ALA A 17 -9.31 7.11 3.60
N GLN A 18 -8.14 7.73 3.84
CA GLN A 18 -7.31 8.27 2.76
C GLN A 18 -6.78 7.14 1.86
N ARG A 19 -6.26 6.07 2.48
CA ARG A 19 -5.76 4.88 1.77
C ARG A 19 -6.84 4.23 0.93
N SER A 20 -8.04 4.02 1.48
CA SER A 20 -9.14 3.37 0.76
C SER A 20 -9.59 4.19 -0.45
N VAL A 21 -9.69 5.51 -0.32
CA VAL A 21 -10.03 6.40 -1.45
C VAL A 21 -8.96 6.38 -2.53
N ALA A 22 -7.68 6.43 -2.14
CA ALA A 22 -6.58 6.37 -3.11
C ALA A 22 -6.54 5.04 -3.85
N LEU A 23 -6.75 3.92 -3.14
CA LEU A 23 -6.83 2.60 -3.75
C LEU A 23 -8.02 2.43 -4.69
N GLU A 24 -9.24 2.81 -4.28
CA GLU A 24 -10.40 2.67 -5.16
C GLU A 24 -10.21 3.50 -6.43
N LYS A 25 -9.66 4.71 -6.33
CA LYS A 25 -9.29 5.51 -7.52
C LYS A 25 -8.30 4.77 -8.43
N ALA A 26 -7.27 4.14 -7.87
CA ALA A 26 -6.33 3.35 -8.66
C ALA A 26 -6.99 2.12 -9.30
N LEU A 27 -7.88 1.43 -8.57
CA LEU A 27 -8.63 0.27 -9.06
C LEU A 27 -9.58 0.64 -10.20
N GLU A 28 -10.18 1.82 -10.17
CA GLU A 28 -10.99 2.37 -11.26
C GLU A 28 -10.15 2.80 -12.47
N GLN A 29 -8.92 3.26 -12.23
CA GLN A 29 -8.03 3.77 -13.27
C GLN A 29 -7.29 2.65 -14.03
N PHE A 30 -6.98 1.53 -13.38
CA PHE A 30 -6.12 0.48 -13.94
C PHE A 30 -6.85 -0.86 -14.07
N ASP A 31 -7.17 -1.22 -15.30
CA ASP A 31 -7.80 -2.51 -15.64
C ASP A 31 -6.97 -3.70 -15.15
N GLY A 32 -7.64 -4.70 -14.56
CA GLY A 32 -7.03 -5.93 -14.04
C GLY A 32 -6.27 -5.78 -12.73
N LEU A 33 -6.13 -4.57 -12.18
CA LEU A 33 -5.42 -4.34 -10.92
C LEU A 33 -6.13 -5.02 -9.73
N ARG A 34 -7.47 -5.04 -9.73
CA ARG A 34 -8.27 -5.70 -8.68
C ARG A 34 -7.97 -7.20 -8.62
N ASP A 35 -7.99 -7.87 -9.76
CA ASP A 35 -7.72 -9.31 -9.86
C ASP A 35 -6.27 -9.62 -9.46
N LYS A 36 -5.33 -8.76 -9.85
CA LYS A 36 -3.92 -8.90 -9.47
C LYS A 36 -3.72 -8.81 -7.96
N ILE A 37 -4.30 -7.80 -7.31
CA ILE A 37 -4.23 -7.65 -5.85
C ILE A 37 -4.81 -8.90 -5.17
N ALA A 38 -5.99 -9.35 -5.60
CA ALA A 38 -6.63 -10.54 -5.03
C ALA A 38 -5.80 -11.82 -5.19
N ALA A 39 -5.01 -11.93 -6.26
CA ALA A 39 -4.14 -13.07 -6.51
C ALA A 39 -2.82 -13.04 -5.71
N GLU A 40 -2.28 -11.83 -5.46
CA GLU A 40 -0.93 -11.66 -4.91
C GLU A 40 -0.89 -11.23 -3.44
N SER A 41 -2.01 -10.76 -2.88
CA SER A 41 -2.10 -10.27 -1.51
C SER A 41 -3.19 -10.94 -0.69
N ILE A 42 -2.95 -10.96 0.61
CA ILE A 42 -3.94 -11.20 1.64
C ILE A 42 -4.52 -9.83 2.01
N PRO A 43 -5.86 -9.67 2.02
CA PRO A 43 -6.49 -8.43 2.46
C PRO A 43 -6.00 -8.00 3.85
N LEU A 44 -6.00 -6.70 4.10
CA LEU A 44 -5.73 -6.14 5.42
C LEU A 44 -6.92 -6.51 6.31
N ASP A 45 -6.83 -7.66 6.96
CA ASP A 45 -7.78 -8.06 7.97
C ASP A 45 -7.76 -7.06 9.14
N GLN A 46 -8.94 -6.92 9.75
CA GLN A 46 -9.30 -5.92 10.76
C GLN A 46 -8.25 -5.70 11.87
N PRO A 47 -8.22 -4.52 12.51
CA PRO A 47 -7.13 -4.00 13.35
C PRO A 47 -6.41 -5.07 14.15
N TRP A 48 -5.09 -5.08 14.00
CA TRP A 48 -4.19 -6.05 14.59
C TRP A 48 -4.45 -6.19 16.10
N THR A 49 -5.08 -7.30 16.46
CA THR A 49 -5.14 -7.89 17.81
C THR A 49 -5.92 -7.12 18.88
N GLU A 50 -6.50 -7.92 19.78
CA GLU A 50 -7.04 -7.65 21.13
C GLU A 50 -6.32 -6.58 21.99
N HIS A 51 -5.13 -6.13 21.58
CA HIS A 51 -4.34 -5.09 22.24
C HIS A 51 -4.24 -3.75 21.49
N GLN A 52 -4.98 -3.55 20.40
CA GLN A 52 -5.20 -2.20 19.86
C GLN A 52 -6.34 -1.50 20.60
N ILE A 53 -5.98 -0.84 21.70
CA ILE A 53 -6.70 0.32 22.19
C ILE A 53 -6.49 1.43 21.14
N GLY A 54 -7.37 1.53 20.15
CA GLY A 54 -7.26 2.54 19.10
C GLY A 54 -8.49 2.62 18.21
N ASP A 55 -8.98 3.85 18.01
CA ASP A 55 -10.07 4.16 17.08
C ASP A 55 -9.66 3.79 15.64
N PRO A 56 -10.49 3.05 14.88
CA PRO A 56 -10.24 2.78 13.45
C PRO A 56 -9.94 4.05 12.63
N GLU A 57 -10.47 5.20 13.01
CA GLU A 57 -10.14 6.49 12.37
C GLU A 57 -8.71 6.96 12.64
N LEU A 58 -8.09 6.46 13.71
CA LEU A 58 -6.70 6.72 14.08
C LEU A 58 -5.73 5.71 13.47
N MET A 59 -6.20 4.69 12.76
CA MET A 59 -5.34 3.73 12.07
C MET A 59 -4.54 4.42 10.97
N ARG A 60 -3.21 4.25 11.02
CA ARG A 60 -2.27 4.89 10.09
C ARG A 60 -1.53 3.85 9.26
N TRP A 61 -1.42 4.14 7.98
CA TRP A 61 -0.67 3.34 7.02
C TRP A 61 0.53 4.11 6.52
N TRP A 62 1.65 3.42 6.35
CA TRP A 62 2.81 4.00 5.68
C TRP A 62 2.53 4.21 4.20
N VAL A 63 3.06 5.31 3.67
CA VAL A 63 3.05 5.65 2.25
C VAL A 63 4.48 5.81 1.78
N TRP A 64 4.79 5.26 0.61
CA TRP A 64 6.11 5.37 -0.02
C TRP A 64 6.04 6.12 -1.35
N ILE A 65 7.20 6.54 -1.85
CA ILE A 65 7.32 7.14 -3.19
C ILE A 65 7.49 6.01 -4.23
N CYS A 66 6.77 6.11 -5.35
CA CYS A 66 6.94 5.20 -6.47
C CYS A 66 8.28 5.43 -7.19
N PRO A 67 9.11 4.39 -7.39
CA PRO A 67 10.42 4.55 -8.03
C PRO A 67 10.36 4.59 -9.57
N THR A 68 9.18 4.36 -10.18
CA THR A 68 9.07 4.16 -11.64
C THR A 68 8.29 5.26 -12.37
N ASP A 69 7.74 6.24 -11.65
CA ASP A 69 6.87 7.28 -12.19
C ASP A 69 7.45 8.68 -11.94
N ASP A 70 8.73 8.86 -12.29
CA ASP A 70 9.50 10.08 -11.99
C ASP A 70 9.32 10.58 -10.54
N PHE A 71 9.16 9.64 -9.61
CA PHE A 71 8.93 9.87 -8.19
C PHE A 71 7.66 10.67 -7.84
N GLN A 72 6.71 10.79 -8.77
CA GLN A 72 5.44 11.49 -8.57
C GLN A 72 4.37 10.62 -7.90
N GLY A 73 4.29 9.35 -8.27
CA GLY A 73 3.34 8.40 -7.67
C GLY A 73 3.58 8.11 -6.18
N ARG A 74 2.51 7.71 -5.49
CA ARG A 74 2.49 7.27 -4.10
C ARG A 74 2.06 5.81 -4.01
N LEU A 75 2.75 5.07 -3.15
CA LEU A 75 2.50 3.66 -2.92
C LEU A 75 1.60 3.51 -1.69
N HIS A 76 0.39 3.00 -1.91
CA HIS A 76 -0.63 2.77 -0.90
C HIS A 76 -0.68 1.30 -0.52
N VAL A 77 -0.88 1.00 0.76
CA VAL A 77 -0.98 -0.38 1.24
C VAL A 77 -2.26 -1.02 0.75
N ALA A 78 -2.16 -2.13 0.00
CA ALA A 78 -3.31 -2.88 -0.54
C ALA A 78 -3.47 -4.28 0.09
N GLY A 79 -2.55 -4.70 0.94
CA GLY A 79 -2.59 -6.01 1.59
C GLY A 79 -1.26 -6.40 2.18
N TYR A 80 -1.20 -7.64 2.64
CA TYR A 80 0.06 -8.33 2.96
C TYR A 80 0.40 -9.29 1.83
N ALA A 81 1.67 -9.34 1.42
CA ALA A 81 2.10 -10.28 0.40
C ALA A 81 1.97 -11.72 0.93
N GLY A 82 1.26 -12.58 0.20
CA GLY A 82 0.91 -13.91 0.68
C GLY A 82 2.12 -14.77 1.08
N GLU A 83 3.21 -14.68 0.32
CA GLU A 83 4.39 -15.54 0.51
C GLU A 83 5.58 -14.84 1.18
N ASN A 84 5.60 -13.51 1.25
CA ASN A 84 6.85 -12.75 1.44
C ASN A 84 6.98 -11.96 2.74
N ARG A 85 6.09 -12.13 3.74
CA ARG A 85 6.09 -11.35 5.00
C ARG A 85 6.34 -9.84 4.78
N ALA A 86 5.81 -9.32 3.70
CA ALA A 86 6.01 -7.96 3.24
C ALA A 86 4.66 -7.27 3.07
N VAL A 87 4.66 -5.94 3.15
CA VAL A 87 3.48 -5.13 2.85
C VAL A 87 3.35 -5.03 1.33
N TYR A 88 2.18 -5.39 0.81
CA TYR A 88 1.86 -5.29 -0.60
C TYR A 88 1.29 -3.91 -0.88
N THR A 89 1.96 -3.16 -1.77
CA THR A 89 1.61 -1.76 -2.07
C THR A 89 1.34 -1.55 -3.55
N VAL A 90 0.52 -0.55 -3.86
CA VAL A 90 0.09 -0.18 -5.22
C VAL A 90 0.37 1.29 -5.46
N CYS A 91 0.93 1.62 -6.63
CA CYS A 91 1.10 2.99 -7.07
C CYS A 91 -0.20 3.59 -7.60
N ASP A 92 -0.61 4.73 -7.07
CA ASP A 92 -1.79 5.49 -7.51
C ASP A 92 -1.68 6.10 -8.93
N SER A 93 -0.46 6.32 -9.41
CA SER A 93 -0.20 7.01 -10.68
C SER A 93 0.13 6.08 -11.85
N CYS A 94 0.77 4.93 -11.58
CA CYS A 94 1.21 4.00 -12.64
C CYS A 94 0.70 2.56 -12.49
N GLY A 95 -0.10 2.26 -11.46
CA GLY A 95 -0.72 0.96 -11.24
C GLY A 95 0.23 -0.19 -10.90
N LYS A 96 1.54 0.05 -10.83
CA LYS A 96 2.53 -0.98 -10.47
C LYS A 96 2.45 -1.33 -8.99
N THR A 97 2.84 -2.57 -8.70
CA THR A 97 2.83 -3.11 -7.33
C THR A 97 4.24 -3.34 -6.82
N PHE A 98 4.42 -3.15 -5.51
CA PHE A 98 5.72 -3.21 -4.83
C PHE A 98 5.58 -3.87 -3.46
N LEU A 99 6.65 -4.54 -3.03
CA LEU A 99 6.78 -5.10 -1.68
C LEU A 99 7.60 -4.15 -0.80
N ARG A 100 7.17 -3.99 0.45
CA ARG A 100 7.84 -3.16 1.47
C ARG A 100 8.05 -3.93 2.77
#